data_AF-A0A2M8PB33-F1
#
_entry.id   AF-A0A2M8PB33-F1
#
_cell.length_a   1.000
_cell.length_b   1.000
_cell.length_c   1.000
_cell.angle_alpha   90.00
_cell.angle_beta   90.00
_cell.angle_gamma   90.00
#
_symmetry.space_group_name_H-M   'P 1'
#
loop_
_entity.id
_entity.type
_entity.pdbx_description
1 polymer ?
#
loop_
_entity_poly.entity_id
_entity_poly.type
_entity_poly.pdbx_seq_one_letter_code
_entity_poly.pdbx_strand_id
1 'polypeptide(L)'
;MPRRHNAQNSLGNLLRKLRRIAGKKQCEVAELLGVHRETVSRWENDRDKPSIDMLIEFANVVSARDDQLHELIMLERNVQTRFLPWNKMKPLMEQIAEDIAETPFPAYLLDYRGRFWVINEAVADMVNMPFEEIKCLLREYKRISYLDVVFDSQLPFKGKLKNYDNVARQEVARYKYVNMYRRHEKFYQNTLQDAKERF
;
A
#
# COMPACT_ATOMS: atom_id res chain seq x y z
N MET A 1 9.84 20.38 -21.23
CA MET A 1 8.44 20.37 -20.73
C MET A 1 8.31 19.26 -19.69
N PRO A 2 7.90 19.54 -18.45
CA PRO A 2 7.72 18.47 -17.48
C PRO A 2 6.44 17.68 -17.83
N ARG A 3 6.61 16.36 -17.90
CA ARG A 3 5.60 15.36 -18.26
C ARG A 3 4.42 15.44 -17.30
N ARG A 4 3.20 15.59 -17.83
CA ARG A 4 1.94 15.42 -17.08
C ARG A 4 1.98 14.07 -16.34
N HIS A 5 2.28 14.09 -15.05
CA HIS A 5 2.01 12.95 -14.18
C HIS A 5 0.50 12.72 -14.16
N ASN A 6 0.08 11.44 -14.16
CA ASN A 6 -1.33 11.07 -14.06
C ASN A 6 -2.01 11.86 -12.94
N ALA A 7 -2.90 12.77 -13.29
CA ALA A 7 -3.51 13.79 -12.42
C ALA A 7 -4.48 13.21 -11.37
N GLN A 8 -4.45 11.90 -11.11
CA GLN A 8 -5.30 11.26 -10.10
C GLN A 8 -4.59 11.08 -8.76
N ASN A 9 -3.25 11.03 -8.75
CA ASN A 9 -2.44 10.64 -7.57
C ASN A 9 -1.27 11.61 -7.30
N SER A 10 -1.46 12.92 -7.48
CA SER A 10 -0.47 13.93 -7.12
C SER A 10 -0.73 14.52 -5.72
N LEU A 11 0.28 15.19 -5.14
CA LEU A 11 0.17 15.88 -3.86
C LEU A 11 -1.01 16.87 -3.86
N GLY A 12 -1.09 17.71 -4.90
CA GLY A 12 -2.14 18.71 -5.02
C GLY A 12 -3.55 18.12 -5.08
N ASN A 13 -3.71 16.97 -5.74
CA ASN A 13 -4.99 16.28 -5.77
C ASN A 13 -5.38 15.67 -4.43
N LEU A 14 -4.41 15.13 -3.68
CA LEU A 14 -4.67 14.63 -2.33
C LEU A 14 -5.06 15.75 -1.37
N LEU A 15 -4.34 16.87 -1.39
CA LEU A 15 -4.70 18.08 -0.62
C LEU A 15 -6.14 18.52 -0.92
N ARG A 16 -6.48 18.66 -2.20
CA ARG A 16 -7.85 19.02 -2.63
C ARG A 16 -8.89 18.02 -2.14
N LYS A 17 -8.59 16.72 -2.24
CA LYS A 17 -9.50 15.64 -1.84
C LYS A 17 -9.77 15.70 -0.34
N LEU A 18 -8.72 15.77 0.49
CA LEU A 18 -8.84 15.82 1.95
C LEU A 18 -9.59 17.08 2.41
N ARG A 19 -9.27 18.24 1.83
CA ARG A 19 -10.01 19.48 2.12
C ARG A 19 -11.50 19.36 1.81
N ARG A 20 -11.86 18.79 0.65
CA ARG A 20 -13.27 18.60 0.25
C ARG A 20 -14.00 17.61 1.15
N ILE A 21 -13.34 16.53 1.58
CA ILE A 21 -13.89 15.58 2.55
C ILE A 21 -14.16 16.29 3.89
N ALA A 22 -13.27 17.19 4.31
CA ALA A 22 -13.47 18.02 5.49
C ALA A 22 -14.49 19.17 5.30
N GLY A 23 -15.10 19.30 4.12
CA GLY A 23 -16.14 20.31 3.84
C GLY A 23 -15.63 21.76 3.74
N LYS A 24 -14.32 21.99 3.68
CA LYS A 24 -13.73 23.35 3.73
C LYS A 24 -13.48 23.93 2.33
N LYS A 25 -13.60 25.25 2.18
CA LYS A 25 -13.17 26.02 1.01
C LYS A 25 -11.67 26.31 1.07
N GLN A 26 -11.07 26.64 -0.07
CA GLN A 26 -9.65 27.01 -0.13
C GLN A 26 -9.34 28.25 0.74
N CYS A 27 -10.26 29.22 0.83
CA CYS A 27 -10.09 30.40 1.68
C CYS A 27 -10.08 30.05 3.17
N GLU A 28 -10.99 29.19 3.62
CA GLU A 28 -11.07 28.76 5.02
C GLU A 28 -9.80 28.02 5.46
N VAL A 29 -9.28 27.12 4.60
CA VAL A 29 -8.00 26.44 4.88
C VAL A 29 -6.85 27.44 4.89
N ALA A 30 -6.83 28.39 3.95
CA ALA A 30 -5.75 29.38 3.86
C ALA A 30 -5.72 30.28 5.10
N GLU A 31 -6.89 30.72 5.58
CA GLU A 31 -7.04 31.51 6.81
C GLU A 31 -6.54 30.73 8.04
N LEU A 32 -6.93 29.46 8.20
CA LEU A 32 -6.49 28.61 9.31
C LEU A 32 -4.98 28.31 9.28
N LEU A 33 -4.38 28.30 8.09
CA LEU A 33 -2.95 28.07 7.89
C LEU A 33 -2.11 29.35 7.89
N GLY A 34 -2.74 30.53 7.99
CA GLY A 34 -2.03 31.81 7.92
C GLY A 34 -1.38 32.11 6.57
N VAL A 35 -1.94 31.60 5.46
CA VAL A 35 -1.42 31.79 4.09
C VAL A 35 -2.46 32.44 3.18
N HIS A 36 -2.03 32.93 2.01
CA HIS A 36 -2.98 33.41 1.00
C HIS A 36 -3.76 32.26 0.34
N ARG A 37 -5.04 32.50 0.02
CA ARG A 37 -5.88 31.56 -0.77
C ARG A 37 -5.19 31.07 -2.05
N GLU A 38 -4.46 31.96 -2.71
CA GLU A 38 -3.70 31.66 -3.93
C GLU A 38 -2.60 30.61 -3.68
N THR A 39 -1.97 30.61 -2.49
CA THR A 39 -0.98 29.61 -2.09
C THR A 39 -1.61 28.21 -2.05
N VAL A 40 -2.76 28.06 -1.39
CA VAL A 40 -3.51 26.79 -1.36
C VAL A 40 -3.95 26.36 -2.76
N SER A 41 -4.39 27.31 -3.60
CA SER A 41 -4.73 27.05 -5.00
C SER A 41 -3.53 26.51 -5.79
N ARG A 42 -2.33 27.10 -5.62
CA ARG A 42 -1.10 26.65 -6.29
C ARG A 42 -0.69 25.26 -5.84
N TRP A 43 -0.78 24.97 -4.53
CA TRP A 43 -0.52 23.63 -4.00
C TRP A 43 -1.47 22.59 -4.60
N GLU A 44 -2.78 22.85 -4.60
CA GLU A 44 -3.77 21.90 -5.14
C GLU A 44 -3.64 21.66 -6.65
N ASN A 45 -3.02 22.59 -7.37
CA ASN A 45 -2.78 22.50 -8.81
C ASN A 45 -1.36 22.04 -9.16
N ASP A 46 -0.60 21.53 -8.18
CA ASP A 46 0.80 21.08 -8.32
C ASP A 46 1.72 22.15 -8.96
N ARG A 47 1.39 23.43 -8.78
CA ARG A 47 2.21 24.57 -9.26
C ARG A 47 3.28 24.98 -8.27
N ASP A 48 3.10 24.60 -7.02
CA ASP A 48 4.03 24.78 -5.90
C ASP A 48 3.76 23.67 -4.87
N LYS A 49 4.63 23.49 -3.88
CA LYS A 49 4.47 22.47 -2.84
C LYS A 49 4.58 23.07 -1.42
N PRO A 50 3.71 22.66 -0.48
CA PRO A 50 3.86 23.00 0.93
C PRO A 50 5.11 22.35 1.53
N SER A 51 5.68 22.95 2.58
CA SER A 51 6.69 22.30 3.41
C SER A 51 6.08 21.16 4.24
N ILE A 52 6.93 20.31 4.81
CA ILE A 52 6.48 19.24 5.72
C ILE A 52 5.69 19.80 6.90
N ASP A 53 6.16 20.90 7.51
CA ASP A 53 5.45 21.54 8.63
C ASP A 53 4.07 22.05 8.20
N MET A 54 3.97 22.65 7.01
CA MET A 54 2.68 23.08 6.45
C MET A 54 1.75 21.90 6.15
N LEU A 55 2.29 20.73 5.80
CA LEU A 55 1.49 19.51 5.61
C LEU A 55 0.95 18.95 6.93
N ILE A 56 1.72 19.06 8.01
CA ILE A 56 1.27 18.69 9.37
C ILE A 56 0.13 19.61 9.80
N GLU A 57 0.30 20.93 9.66
CA GLU A 57 -0.77 21.89 9.99
C GLU A 57 -2.02 21.70 9.11
N PHE A 58 -1.82 21.47 7.81
CA PHE A 58 -2.92 21.15 6.91
C PHE A 58 -3.67 19.88 7.36
N ALA A 59 -2.96 18.83 7.74
CA ALA A 59 -3.54 17.59 8.23
C ALA A 59 -4.38 17.82 9.50
N ASN A 60 -3.91 18.66 10.42
CA ASN A 60 -4.67 19.06 11.61
C ASN A 60 -5.96 19.80 11.23
N VAL A 61 -5.87 20.79 10.34
CA VAL A 61 -7.01 21.59 9.86
C VAL A 61 -8.11 20.74 9.24
N VAL A 62 -7.75 19.70 8.50
CA VAL A 62 -8.72 18.80 7.83
C VAL A 62 -9.05 17.54 8.64
N SER A 63 -8.49 17.41 9.86
CA SER A 63 -8.60 16.22 10.71
C SER A 63 -8.23 14.93 9.95
N ALA A 64 -7.11 14.99 9.22
CA ALA A 64 -6.58 13.87 8.48
C ALA A 64 -6.14 12.76 9.45
N ARG A 65 -6.37 11.51 9.04
CA ARG A 65 -5.82 10.34 9.73
C ARG A 65 -4.31 10.24 9.51
N ASP A 66 -3.62 9.49 10.38
CA ASP A 66 -2.19 9.25 10.28
C ASP A 66 -1.77 8.69 8.91
N ASP A 67 -2.55 7.79 8.33
CA ASP A 67 -2.29 7.22 6.99
C ASP A 67 -2.35 8.27 5.88
N GLN A 68 -3.16 9.32 6.05
CA GLN A 68 -3.31 10.42 5.12
C GLN A 68 -2.20 11.46 5.27
N LEU A 69 -1.79 11.79 6.51
CA LEU A 69 -0.63 12.66 6.76
C LEU A 69 0.65 12.02 6.20
N HIS A 70 0.84 10.72 6.44
CA HIS A 70 1.98 10.00 5.87
C HIS A 70 1.97 10.07 4.34
N GLU A 71 0.82 9.88 3.69
CA GLU A 71 0.72 9.98 2.23
C GLU A 71 1.09 11.38 1.71
N LEU A 72 0.67 12.45 2.41
CA LEU A 72 1.02 13.83 2.05
C LEU A 72 2.53 14.09 2.08
N ILE A 73 3.19 13.78 3.21
CA ILE A 73 4.64 13.98 3.39
C ILE A 73 5.44 13.23 2.32
N MET A 74 4.94 12.08 1.90
CA MET A 74 5.64 11.20 0.98
C MET A 74 5.51 11.63 -0.47
N LEU A 75 4.34 12.17 -0.85
CA LEU A 75 4.14 12.80 -2.16
C LEU A 75 4.95 14.09 -2.30
N GLU A 76 5.24 14.80 -1.21
CA GLU A 76 6.14 15.97 -1.21
C GLU A 76 7.59 15.59 -1.58
N ARG A 77 8.06 14.43 -1.11
CA ARG A 77 9.46 13.97 -1.26
C ARG A 77 9.83 13.37 -2.63
N ASN A 78 8.89 13.23 -3.56
CA ASN A 78 9.14 12.67 -4.92
C ASN A 78 9.98 11.37 -4.89
N VAL A 79 9.67 10.43 -4.00
CA VAL A 79 10.42 9.18 -3.89
C VAL A 79 10.23 8.34 -5.15
N GLN A 80 11.23 8.32 -6.03
CA GLN A 80 11.26 7.40 -7.16
C GLN A 80 11.67 6.01 -6.65
N THR A 81 10.74 5.06 -6.69
CA THR A 81 11.05 3.65 -6.45
C THR A 81 11.82 3.09 -7.64
N ARG A 82 13.16 3.10 -7.58
CA ARG A 82 14.01 2.38 -8.54
C ARG A 82 14.30 0.99 -8.00
N PHE A 83 13.90 -0.04 -8.75
CA PHE A 83 14.26 -1.42 -8.43
C PHE A 83 15.73 -1.67 -8.73
N LEU A 84 16.36 -2.51 -7.91
CA LEU A 84 17.62 -3.13 -8.29
C LEU A 84 17.40 -3.97 -9.55
N PRO A 85 18.37 -3.99 -10.48
CA PRO A 85 18.33 -4.88 -11.64
C PRO A 85 18.09 -6.35 -11.24
N TRP A 86 17.29 -7.07 -12.03
CA TRP A 86 16.90 -8.45 -11.72
C TRP A 86 18.09 -9.38 -11.47
N ASN A 87 19.15 -9.26 -12.27
CA ASN A 87 20.36 -10.05 -12.13
C ASN A 87 21.09 -9.84 -10.79
N LYS A 88 20.91 -8.69 -10.13
CA LYS A 88 21.44 -8.43 -8.78
C LYS A 88 20.49 -8.91 -7.69
N MET A 89 19.17 -8.79 -7.90
CA MET A 89 18.18 -9.24 -6.92
C MET A 89 18.06 -10.75 -6.84
N LYS A 90 18.07 -11.44 -7.98
CA LYS A 90 17.83 -12.88 -8.07
C LYS A 90 18.71 -13.70 -7.10
N PRO A 91 20.05 -13.58 -7.08
CA PRO A 91 20.87 -14.38 -6.18
C PRO A 91 20.60 -14.08 -4.70
N LEU A 92 20.33 -12.82 -4.35
CA LEU A 92 19.98 -12.45 -2.97
C LEU A 92 18.62 -13.05 -2.56
N MET A 93 17.64 -13.05 -3.46
CA MET A 93 16.33 -13.64 -3.21
C MET A 93 16.41 -15.17 -3.08
N GLU A 94 17.27 -15.82 -3.87
CA GLU A 94 17.53 -17.27 -3.77
C GLU A 94 18.16 -17.63 -2.43
N GLN A 95 19.16 -16.87 -1.97
CA GLN A 95 19.77 -17.06 -0.66
C GLN A 95 18.75 -16.89 0.49
N ILE A 96 17.94 -15.83 0.45
CA ILE A 96 16.88 -15.60 1.44
C ILE A 96 15.84 -16.74 1.41
N ALA A 97 15.56 -17.30 0.22
CA ALA A 97 14.63 -18.41 0.08
C ALA A 97 15.13 -19.69 0.76
N GLU A 98 16.43 -19.99 0.61
CA GLU A 98 17.09 -21.11 1.27
C GLU A 98 17.05 -20.93 2.79
N ASP A 99 17.41 -19.73 3.28
CA ASP A 99 17.36 -19.42 4.72
C ASP A 99 15.94 -19.61 5.28
N ILE A 100 14.91 -19.15 4.56
CA ILE A 100 13.49 -19.31 4.95
C ILE A 100 13.11 -20.78 5.02
N ALA A 101 13.51 -21.59 4.04
CA ALA A 101 13.16 -23.02 3.99
C ALA A 101 13.67 -23.78 5.22
N GLU A 102 14.84 -23.42 5.74
CA GLU A 102 15.47 -24.07 6.91
C GLU A 102 15.00 -23.49 8.26
N THR A 103 14.21 -22.42 8.26
CA THR A 103 13.73 -21.85 9.53
C THR A 103 12.70 -22.76 10.23
N PRO A 104 12.82 -22.97 11.56
CA PRO A 104 11.94 -23.88 12.30
C PRO A 104 10.58 -23.26 12.68
N PHE A 105 10.32 -22.01 12.29
CA PHE A 105 9.09 -21.28 12.59
C PHE A 105 8.46 -20.74 11.30
N PRO A 106 7.15 -20.44 11.27
CA PRO A 106 6.47 -19.98 10.06
C PRO A 106 7.15 -18.75 9.45
N ALA A 107 7.66 -18.89 8.24
CA ALA A 107 8.39 -17.85 7.53
C ALA A 107 8.03 -17.83 6.05
N TYR A 108 8.03 -16.63 5.46
CA TYR A 108 7.66 -16.43 4.07
C TYR A 108 8.27 -15.14 3.51
N LEU A 109 8.45 -15.13 2.19
CA LEU A 109 8.92 -13.98 1.43
C LEU A 109 7.79 -13.42 0.58
N LEU A 110 7.54 -12.12 0.67
CA LEU A 110 6.54 -11.41 -0.12
C LEU A 110 7.23 -10.49 -1.15
N ASP A 111 6.65 -10.40 -2.34
CA ASP A 111 6.97 -9.28 -3.22
C ASP A 111 6.21 -8.01 -2.82
N TYR A 112 6.53 -6.89 -3.49
CA TYR A 112 5.87 -5.61 -3.22
C TYR A 112 4.35 -5.62 -3.43
N ARG A 113 3.81 -6.54 -4.25
CA ARG A 113 2.37 -6.68 -4.47
C ARG A 113 1.71 -7.53 -3.37
N GLY A 114 2.49 -8.00 -2.41
CA GLY A 114 2.06 -8.89 -1.35
C GLY A 114 1.96 -10.34 -1.78
N ARG A 115 2.54 -10.73 -2.92
CA ARG A 115 2.47 -12.11 -3.42
C ARG A 115 3.51 -12.99 -2.75
N PHE A 116 3.10 -14.18 -2.33
CA PHE A 116 4.01 -15.15 -1.76
C PHE A 116 5.00 -15.63 -2.82
N TRP A 117 6.27 -15.48 -2.47
CA TRP A 117 7.41 -15.89 -3.29
C TRP A 117 8.02 -17.18 -2.74
N VAL A 118 8.16 -17.25 -1.42
CA VAL A 118 8.66 -18.39 -0.67
C VAL A 118 7.79 -18.55 0.58
N ILE A 119 7.54 -19.79 0.96
CA ILE A 119 6.92 -20.20 2.22
C ILE A 119 7.67 -21.44 2.70
N ASN A 120 7.83 -21.61 4.01
CA ASN A 120 8.37 -22.85 4.56
C ASN A 120 7.27 -23.78 5.07
N GLU A 121 7.67 -25.01 5.41
CA GLU A 121 6.75 -26.06 5.86
C GLU A 121 6.05 -25.71 7.19
N ALA A 122 6.72 -24.96 8.07
CA ALA A 122 6.11 -24.49 9.32
C ALA A 122 4.87 -23.61 9.11
N VAL A 123 4.75 -22.89 7.98
CA VAL A 123 3.50 -22.18 7.62
C VAL A 123 2.36 -23.17 7.39
N ALA A 124 2.65 -24.34 6.81
CA ALA A 124 1.68 -25.39 6.54
C ALA A 124 1.09 -25.97 7.83
N ASP A 125 1.96 -26.23 8.81
CA ASP A 125 1.56 -26.65 10.15
C ASP A 125 0.69 -25.59 10.84
N MET A 126 1.09 -24.31 10.74
CA MET A 126 0.36 -23.19 11.34
C MET A 126 -1.07 -23.08 10.81
N VAL A 127 -1.28 -23.31 9.52
CA VAL A 127 -2.63 -23.28 8.91
C VAL A 127 -3.32 -24.64 8.88
N ASN A 128 -2.69 -25.69 9.44
CA ASN A 128 -3.19 -27.07 9.41
C ASN A 128 -3.62 -27.50 8.00
N MET A 129 -2.67 -27.44 7.05
CA MET A 129 -2.85 -27.82 5.65
C MET A 129 -1.59 -28.49 5.14
N PRO A 130 -1.67 -29.57 4.34
CA PRO A 130 -0.47 -30.21 3.80
C PRO A 130 0.36 -29.24 2.95
N PHE A 131 1.68 -29.28 3.12
CA PHE A 131 2.58 -28.34 2.43
C PHE A 131 2.49 -28.44 0.89
N GLU A 132 2.25 -29.64 0.35
CA GLU A 132 2.02 -29.83 -1.09
C GLU A 132 0.76 -29.11 -1.59
N GLU A 133 -0.32 -29.10 -0.82
CA GLU A 133 -1.54 -28.38 -1.22
C GLU A 133 -1.30 -26.87 -1.27
N ILE A 134 -0.56 -26.33 -0.31
CA ILE A 134 -0.18 -24.90 -0.34
C ILE A 134 0.71 -24.60 -1.56
N LYS A 135 1.67 -25.47 -1.87
CA LYS A 135 2.50 -25.32 -3.07
C LYS A 135 1.68 -25.38 -4.36
N CYS A 136 0.69 -26.27 -4.46
CA CYS A 136 -0.25 -26.31 -5.59
C CYS A 136 -1.03 -25.00 -5.71
N LEU A 137 -1.61 -24.50 -4.62
CA LEU A 137 -2.32 -23.22 -4.60
C LEU A 137 -1.43 -22.06 -5.08
N LEU A 138 -0.17 -22.00 -4.64
CA LEU A 138 0.77 -20.96 -5.08
C LEU A 138 1.12 -21.04 -6.58
N ARG A 139 1.17 -22.24 -7.15
CA ARG A 139 1.47 -22.48 -8.58
C ARG A 139 0.27 -22.21 -9.48
N GLU A 140 -0.90 -22.74 -9.13
CA GLU A 140 -2.13 -22.66 -9.94
C GLU A 140 -2.68 -21.23 -10.03
N TYR A 141 -2.66 -20.48 -8.92
CA TYR A 141 -3.27 -19.15 -8.83
C TYR A 141 -2.35 -17.98 -9.21
N LYS A 142 -1.28 -18.24 -9.99
CA LYS A 142 -0.29 -17.22 -10.43
C LYS A 142 0.17 -16.29 -9.28
N ARG A 143 0.57 -16.90 -8.15
CA ARG A 143 1.07 -16.27 -6.92
C ARG A 143 -0.01 -15.51 -6.14
N ILE A 144 -0.71 -16.27 -5.29
CA ILE A 144 -1.61 -15.79 -4.23
C ILE A 144 -0.90 -14.68 -3.43
N SER A 145 -1.65 -13.64 -3.08
CA SER A 145 -1.21 -12.58 -2.18
C SER A 145 -1.76 -12.78 -0.77
N TYR A 146 -1.13 -12.15 0.22
CA TYR A 146 -1.68 -12.15 1.58
C TYR A 146 -3.07 -11.49 1.66
N LEU A 147 -3.45 -10.64 0.70
CA LEU A 147 -4.81 -10.12 0.60
C LEU A 147 -5.78 -11.21 0.14
N ASP A 148 -5.39 -12.06 -0.81
CA ASP A 148 -6.23 -13.19 -1.24
C ASP A 148 -6.44 -14.18 -0.08
N VAL A 149 -5.43 -14.42 0.76
CA VAL A 149 -5.55 -15.24 1.98
C VAL A 149 -6.65 -14.74 2.93
N VAL A 150 -6.89 -13.42 2.95
CA VAL A 150 -7.94 -12.81 3.79
C VAL A 150 -9.27 -12.71 3.04
N PHE A 151 -9.25 -12.28 1.79
CA PHE A 151 -10.44 -11.78 1.09
C PHE A 151 -10.99 -12.73 0.03
N ASP A 152 -10.21 -13.68 -0.49
CA ASP A 152 -10.67 -14.63 -1.50
C ASP A 152 -11.50 -15.76 -0.86
N SER A 153 -12.79 -15.81 -1.19
CA SER A 153 -13.72 -16.78 -0.60
C SER A 153 -13.52 -18.20 -1.16
N GLN A 154 -12.83 -18.34 -2.29
CA GLN A 154 -12.52 -19.63 -2.90
C GLN A 154 -11.36 -20.34 -2.20
N LEU A 155 -10.56 -19.61 -1.42
CA LEU A 155 -9.43 -20.17 -0.68
C LEU A 155 -9.85 -20.63 0.73
N PRO A 156 -9.26 -21.72 1.25
CA PRO A 156 -9.68 -22.31 2.52
C PRO A 156 -9.17 -21.58 3.77
N PHE A 157 -8.57 -20.39 3.62
CA PHE A 157 -7.84 -19.70 4.69
C PHE A 157 -8.74 -18.89 5.62
N LYS A 158 -9.83 -18.30 5.10
CA LYS A 158 -10.69 -17.40 5.88
C LYS A 158 -11.20 -18.03 7.18
N GLY A 159 -11.63 -19.29 7.13
CA GLY A 159 -12.12 -20.03 8.31
C GLY A 159 -11.02 -20.46 9.29
N LYS A 160 -9.74 -20.37 8.90
CA LYS A 160 -8.58 -20.72 9.72
C LYS A 160 -8.00 -19.52 10.46
N LEU A 161 -8.38 -18.29 10.11
CA LEU A 161 -7.90 -17.05 10.73
C LEU A 161 -8.66 -16.73 12.03
N LYS A 162 -7.97 -16.76 13.16
CA LYS A 162 -8.49 -16.23 14.43
C LYS A 162 -8.59 -14.70 14.33
N ASN A 163 -9.66 -14.11 14.87
CA ASN A 163 -9.90 -12.66 14.86
C ASN A 163 -9.86 -12.02 13.46
N TYR A 164 -10.58 -12.64 12.51
CA TYR A 164 -10.63 -12.25 11.11
C TYR A 164 -10.70 -10.73 10.87
N ASP A 165 -11.62 -10.02 11.53
CA ASP A 165 -11.81 -8.58 11.31
C ASP A 165 -10.56 -7.75 11.64
N ASN A 166 -9.82 -8.14 12.68
CA ASN A 166 -8.59 -7.46 13.05
C ASN A 166 -7.48 -7.76 12.03
N VAL A 167 -7.31 -9.04 11.68
CA VAL A 167 -6.34 -9.47 10.65
C VAL A 167 -6.61 -8.75 9.34
N ALA A 168 -7.87 -8.69 8.89
CA ALA A 168 -8.26 -8.02 7.67
C ALA A 168 -7.93 -6.51 7.69
N ARG A 169 -8.19 -5.82 8.80
CA ARG A 169 -7.82 -4.40 8.96
C ARG A 169 -6.31 -4.21 8.92
N GLN A 170 -5.56 -5.06 9.60
CA GLN A 170 -4.10 -5.00 9.65
C GLN A 170 -3.46 -5.24 8.28
N GLU A 171 -3.92 -6.26 7.54
CA GLU A 171 -3.38 -6.57 6.21
C GLU A 171 -3.71 -5.47 5.19
N VAL A 172 -4.91 -4.87 5.25
CA VAL A 172 -5.25 -3.70 4.43
C VAL A 172 -4.37 -2.50 4.77
N ALA A 173 -4.13 -2.24 6.07
CA ALA A 173 -3.23 -1.17 6.49
C ALA A 173 -1.80 -1.40 6.00
N ARG A 174 -1.26 -2.61 6.16
CA ARG A 174 0.04 -3.03 5.64
C ARG A 174 0.12 -2.82 4.13
N TYR A 175 -0.91 -3.23 3.38
CA TYR A 175 -0.93 -3.09 1.92
C TYR A 175 -0.85 -1.63 1.49
N LYS A 176 -1.65 -0.76 2.11
CA LYS A 176 -1.63 0.69 1.87
C LYS A 176 -0.28 1.30 2.18
N TYR A 177 0.39 0.83 3.23
CA TYR A 177 1.68 1.35 3.68
C TYR A 177 2.84 0.90 2.79
N VAL A 178 2.98 -0.41 2.54
CA VAL A 178 4.04 -0.99 1.68
C VAL A 178 3.97 -0.44 0.26
N ASN A 179 2.76 -0.20 -0.27
CA ASN A 179 2.56 0.30 -1.63
C ASN A 179 2.32 1.81 -1.71
N MET A 180 2.64 2.56 -0.67
CA MET A 180 2.38 4.00 -0.60
C MET A 180 2.93 4.79 -1.80
N TYR A 181 4.13 4.48 -2.28
CA TYR A 181 4.73 5.15 -3.46
C TYR A 181 4.22 4.62 -4.80
N ARG A 182 3.46 3.52 -4.78
CA ARG A 182 3.07 2.76 -5.98
C ARG A 182 1.58 2.80 -6.23
N ARG A 183 0.84 3.63 -5.48
CA ARG A 183 -0.62 3.76 -5.60
C ARG A 183 -1.10 4.22 -6.98
N HIS A 184 -0.21 4.87 -7.75
CA HIS A 184 -0.42 5.31 -9.12
C HIS A 184 -0.28 4.21 -10.16
N GLU A 185 0.31 3.07 -9.80
CA GLU A 185 0.43 1.94 -10.71
C GLU A 185 -0.89 1.18 -10.82
N LYS A 186 -1.17 0.65 -12.01
CA LYS A 186 -2.41 -0.08 -12.31
C LYS A 186 -2.67 -1.23 -11.34
N PHE A 187 -1.62 -1.94 -10.90
CA PHE A 187 -1.79 -3.07 -10.00
C PHE A 187 -2.46 -2.65 -8.68
N TYR A 188 -2.08 -1.50 -8.11
CA TYR A 188 -2.65 -1.01 -6.86
C TYR A 188 -4.08 -0.51 -7.07
N GLN A 189 -4.30 0.26 -8.15
CA GLN A 189 -5.62 0.80 -8.49
C GLN A 189 -6.66 -0.31 -8.70
N ASN A 190 -6.23 -1.43 -9.32
CA ASN A 190 -7.09 -2.56 -9.60
C ASN A 190 -7.25 -3.50 -8.40
N THR A 191 -6.40 -3.43 -7.37
CA THR A 191 -6.40 -4.42 -6.27
C THR A 191 -7.77 -4.57 -5.59
N LEU A 192 -8.51 -3.48 -5.38
CA LEU A 192 -9.86 -3.54 -4.79
C LEU A 192 -10.92 -4.07 -5.76
N GLN A 193 -10.74 -3.85 -7.06
CA GLN A 193 -11.62 -4.35 -8.09
C GLN A 193 -11.42 -5.86 -8.26
N ASP A 194 -10.15 -6.29 -8.38
CA ASP A 194 -9.74 -7.68 -8.46
C ASP A 194 -10.19 -8.46 -7.21
N ALA A 195 -10.12 -7.85 -6.02
CA ALA A 195 -10.60 -8.48 -4.79
C ALA A 195 -12.13 -8.65 -4.76
N LYS A 196 -12.90 -7.69 -5.31
CA LYS A 196 -14.37 -7.78 -5.39
C LYS A 196 -14.85 -8.87 -6.34
N GLU A 197 -14.10 -9.13 -7.42
CA GLU A 197 -14.43 -10.17 -8.40
C GLU A 197 -14.20 -11.58 -7.86
N ARG A 198 -13.47 -11.71 -6.75
CA ARG A 198 -13.14 -12.99 -6.07
C ARG A 198 -13.92 -13.21 -4.78
N PHE A 199 -14.86 -12.32 -4.46
CA PHE A 199 -15.75 -12.42 -3.30
C PHE A 199 -16.96 -13.30 -3.60
#